data_AF-A0A662UPS0-F1
#
_entry.id   AF-A0A662UPS0-F1
#
_cell.length_a   1.000
_cell.length_b   1.000
_cell.length_c   1.000
_cell.angle_alpha   90.00
_cell.angle_beta   90.00
_cell.angle_gamma   90.00
#
_symmetry.space_group_name_H-M   'P 1'
#
loop_
_entity.id
_entity.type
_entity.pdbx_description
1 polymer ?
#
loop_
_entity_poly.entity_id
_entity_poly.type
_entity_poly.pdbx_seq_one_letter_code
_entity_poly.pdbx_strand_id
1 'polypeptide(L)'
;MLESLAKLAELIISATYLFLPALIANAMPVIVVGNIMRRKTPSNGGLVFVNGEPLLGGSKTWEGFTSGILGGMLVGVAIALLVSNPYWILYSIVMSLGAMIGDLANSFIKRRLHIKAGNPFIPLDQ
;
A
#
# COMPACT_ATOMS: atom_id res chain seq x y z
N MET A 1 -7.35 -12.34 34.24
CA MET A 1 -6.23 -11.40 33.97
C MET A 1 -5.15 -12.02 33.09
N LEU A 2 -4.58 -13.19 33.43
CA LEU A 2 -3.60 -13.85 32.56
C LEU A 2 -4.20 -14.25 31.20
N GLU A 3 -5.38 -14.87 31.19
CA GLU A 3 -6.06 -15.27 29.94
C GLU A 3 -6.39 -14.10 29.02
N SER A 4 -6.80 -12.96 29.58
CA SER A 4 -7.09 -11.76 28.80
C SER A 4 -5.84 -11.17 28.16
N LEU A 5 -4.69 -11.24 28.85
CA LEU A 5 -3.41 -10.80 28.29
C LEU A 5 -2.93 -11.72 27.17
N ALA A 6 -3.09 -13.04 27.33
CA ALA A 6 -2.75 -14.01 26.29
C ALA A 6 -3.57 -13.79 25.00
N LYS A 7 -4.89 -13.59 25.14
CA LYS A 7 -5.77 -13.28 23.99
C LYS A 7 -5.38 -11.98 23.29
N LEU A 8 -4.99 -10.95 24.05
CA LEU A 8 -4.52 -9.69 23.49
C LEU A 8 -3.23 -9.88 22.68
N ALA A 9 -2.27 -10.63 23.23
CA ALA A 9 -1.02 -10.91 22.52
C ALA A 9 -1.26 -11.68 21.21
N GLU A 10 -2.10 -12.72 21.26
CA GLU A 10 -2.48 -13.50 20.08
C GLU A 10 -3.16 -12.63 19.02
N LEU A 11 -4.07 -11.73 19.43
CA LEU A 11 -4.71 -10.78 18.54
C LEU A 11 -3.71 -9.85 17.86
N ILE A 12 -2.78 -9.26 18.62
CA ILE A 12 -1.76 -8.35 18.09
C ILE A 12 -0.86 -9.08 17.08
N ILE A 13 -0.42 -10.29 17.42
CA ILE A 13 0.43 -11.09 16.55
C ILE A 13 -0.31 -11.42 15.25
N SER A 14 -1.55 -11.91 15.36
CA SER A 14 -2.38 -12.28 14.20
C SER A 14 -2.65 -11.08 13.30
N ALA A 15 -3.04 -9.95 13.87
CA ALA A 15 -3.27 -8.71 13.12
C ALA A 15 -1.99 -8.23 12.45
N THR A 16 -0.84 -8.33 13.13
CA THR A 16 0.46 -7.96 12.54
C THR A 16 0.73 -8.79 11.30
N TYR A 17 0.62 -10.12 11.36
CA TYR A 17 0.81 -10.99 10.19
C TYR A 17 -0.18 -10.64 9.06
N LEU A 18 -1.43 -10.38 9.41
CA LEU A 18 -2.50 -10.09 8.47
C LEU A 18 -2.24 -8.79 7.68
N PHE A 19 -1.82 -7.72 8.37
CA PHE A 19 -1.65 -6.40 7.77
C PHE A 19 -0.23 -6.12 7.26
N LEU A 20 0.78 -6.87 7.70
CA LEU A 20 2.18 -6.65 7.32
C LEU A 20 2.39 -6.57 5.80
N PRO A 21 1.81 -7.45 4.96
CA PRO A 21 1.99 -7.34 3.50
C PRO A 21 1.44 -6.03 2.91
N ALA A 22 0.32 -5.54 3.42
CA ALA A 22 -0.29 -4.27 3.01
C ALA A 22 0.56 -3.07 3.47
N LEU A 23 1.03 -3.09 4.72
CA LEU A 23 1.89 -2.05 5.27
C LEU A 23 3.19 -1.92 4.49
N ILE A 24 3.85 -3.04 4.20
CA ILE A 24 5.05 -3.05 3.38
C ILE A 24 4.75 -2.57 1.97
N ALA A 25 3.67 -3.06 1.33
CA ALA A 25 3.28 -2.59 0.00
C ALA A 25 3.11 -1.07 -0.07
N ASN A 26 2.47 -0.46 0.92
CA ASN A 26 2.27 0.99 0.98
C ASN A 26 3.59 1.78 1.20
N ALA A 27 4.57 1.20 1.91
CA ALA A 27 5.87 1.82 2.16
C ALA A 27 6.81 1.73 0.94
N MET A 28 6.70 0.68 0.11
CA MET A 28 7.61 0.43 -1.01
C MET A 28 7.72 1.57 -2.03
N PRO A 29 6.63 2.23 -2.48
CA PRO A 29 6.74 3.38 -3.39
C PRO A 29 7.69 4.46 -2.87
N VAL A 30 7.65 4.74 -1.56
CA VAL A 30 8.49 5.78 -0.93
C VAL A 30 9.95 5.36 -0.93
N ILE A 31 10.23 4.08 -0.66
CA ILE A 31 11.59 3.54 -0.63
C ILE A 31 12.17 3.44 -2.05
N VAL A 32 11.39 2.92 -3.00
CA VAL A 32 11.89 2.60 -4.34
C VAL A 32 11.92 3.82 -5.24
N VAL A 33 10.84 4.60 -5.30
CA VAL A 33 10.69 5.66 -6.30
C VAL A 33 11.40 6.92 -5.86
N GLY A 34 12.48 7.28 -6.55
CA GLY A 34 13.32 8.44 -6.26
C GLY A 34 14.62 8.11 -5.55
N ASN A 35 14.67 7.03 -4.74
CA ASN A 35 15.92 6.60 -4.08
C ASN A 35 16.60 5.48 -4.87
N ILE A 36 15.89 4.39 -5.15
CA ILE A 36 16.44 3.22 -5.87
C ILE A 36 16.21 3.38 -7.38
N MET A 37 14.97 3.65 -7.77
CA MET A 37 14.58 3.89 -9.16
C MET A 37 14.41 5.39 -9.40
N ARG A 38 15.25 5.94 -10.28
CA ARG A 38 15.16 7.36 -10.69
C ARG A 38 14.04 7.61 -11.69
N ARG A 39 13.59 6.58 -12.40
CA ARG A 39 12.46 6.67 -13.34
C ARG A 39 11.17 6.85 -12.56
N LYS A 40 10.37 7.82 -12.98
CA LYS A 40 9.03 8.08 -12.45
C LYS A 40 8.09 8.16 -13.64
N THR A 41 7.32 7.10 -13.87
CA THR A 41 6.31 7.06 -14.92
C THR A 41 4.93 7.29 -14.27
N PRO A 42 4.32 8.48 -14.42
CA PRO A 42 3.03 8.76 -13.81
C PRO A 42 1.97 7.75 -14.27
N SER A 43 1.28 7.14 -13.31
CA SER A 43 0.22 6.14 -13.59
C SER A 43 -0.99 6.76 -14.28
N ASN A 44 -1.22 8.06 -14.08
CA ASN A 44 -2.32 8.78 -14.70
C ASN A 44 -2.04 9.22 -16.15
N GLY A 45 -0.80 9.14 -16.65
CA GLY A 45 -0.47 9.55 -18.02
C GLY A 45 -0.86 10.99 -18.39
N GLY A 46 -1.05 11.89 -17.42
CA GLY A 46 -1.54 13.25 -17.65
C GLY A 46 -3.07 13.39 -17.80
N LEU A 47 -3.84 12.34 -17.52
CA LEU A 47 -5.30 12.38 -17.57
C LEU A 47 -5.89 13.41 -16.59
N VAL A 48 -6.84 14.18 -17.08
CA VAL A 48 -7.63 15.17 -16.33
C VAL A 48 -9.07 14.66 -16.21
N PHE A 49 -9.66 14.81 -15.02
CA PHE A 49 -11.03 14.41 -14.76
C PHE A 49 -12.01 15.50 -15.22
N VAL A 50 -13.30 15.19 -15.29
CA VAL A 50 -14.35 16.11 -15.80
C VAL A 50 -14.42 17.46 -15.07
N ASN A 51 -13.91 17.53 -13.84
CA ASN A 51 -13.85 18.74 -13.03
C ASN A 51 -12.58 19.60 -13.26
N GLY A 52 -11.76 19.26 -14.26
CA GLY A 52 -10.52 19.99 -14.59
C GLY A 52 -9.31 19.63 -13.71
N GLU A 53 -9.49 18.79 -12.69
CA GLU A 53 -8.42 18.34 -11.79
C GLU A 53 -7.73 17.07 -12.34
N PRO A 54 -6.43 16.84 -12.07
CA PRO A 54 -5.75 15.61 -12.43
C PRO A 54 -6.49 14.37 -11.91
N LEU A 55 -6.51 13.27 -12.67
CA LEU A 55 -7.18 12.04 -12.23
C LEU A 55 -6.61 11.52 -10.91
N LEU A 56 -5.28 11.48 -10.82
CA LEU A 56 -4.47 11.11 -9.64
C LEU A 56 -3.37 12.15 -9.42
N GLY A 57 -2.72 12.12 -8.25
CA GLY A 57 -1.54 12.94 -7.99
C GLY A 57 -0.30 12.48 -8.76
N GLY A 58 0.59 13.42 -9.12
CA GLY A 58 1.84 13.13 -9.83
C GLY A 58 2.84 12.23 -9.08
N SER A 59 2.60 11.97 -7.79
CA SER A 59 3.37 11.00 -7.00
C SER A 59 2.96 9.54 -7.24
N LYS A 60 1.83 9.28 -7.91
CA LYS A 60 1.37 7.91 -8.20
C LYS A 60 2.01 7.40 -9.49
N THR A 61 2.97 6.50 -9.37
CA THR A 61 3.74 5.96 -10.49
C THR A 61 3.52 4.47 -10.69
N TRP A 62 3.75 3.97 -11.91
CA TRP A 62 3.73 2.53 -12.17
C TRP A 62 4.83 1.79 -11.43
N GLU A 63 6.02 2.37 -11.31
CA GLU A 63 7.13 1.81 -10.54
C GLU A 63 6.79 1.71 -9.05
N GLY A 64 6.06 2.69 -8.50
CA GLY A 64 5.55 2.63 -7.13
C GLY A 64 4.52 1.52 -6.96
N PHE A 65 3.54 1.46 -7.86
CA PHE A 65 2.49 0.44 -7.83
C PHE A 65 3.06 -0.99 -7.89
N THR A 66 3.97 -1.25 -8.83
CA THR A 66 4.58 -2.57 -9.00
C THR A 66 5.53 -2.92 -7.86
N SER A 67 6.33 -1.97 -7.37
CA SER A 67 7.19 -2.21 -6.21
C SER A 67 6.40 -2.50 -4.93
N GLY A 68 5.24 -1.88 -4.75
CA GLY A 68 4.29 -2.21 -3.67
C GLY A 68 3.84 -3.67 -3.71
N ILE A 69 3.35 -4.12 -4.86
CA ILE A 69 2.90 -5.52 -5.04
C ILE A 69 4.06 -6.50 -4.82
N LEU A 70 5.23 -6.23 -5.40
CA LEU A 70 6.40 -7.09 -5.26
C LEU A 70 6.90 -7.15 -3.82
N GLY A 71 6.97 -6.01 -3.12
CA GLY A 71 7.41 -5.98 -1.73
C GLY A 71 6.49 -6.78 -0.80
N GLY A 72 5.18 -6.62 -0.92
CA GLY A 72 4.26 -7.42 -0.12
C GLY A 72 4.20 -8.89 -0.53
N MET A 73 4.38 -9.22 -1.82
CA MET A 73 4.57 -10.61 -2.25
C MET A 73 5.79 -11.26 -1.59
N LEU A 74 6.93 -10.56 -1.52
CA LEU A 74 8.15 -11.06 -0.86
C LEU A 74 7.91 -11.32 0.63
N VAL A 75 7.17 -10.43 1.30
CA VAL A 75 6.71 -10.67 2.69
C VAL A 75 5.85 -11.92 2.77
N GLY A 76 4.92 -12.10 1.84
CA GLY A 76 4.07 -13.30 1.76
C GLY A 76 4.86 -14.59 1.59
N VAL A 77 5.91 -14.58 0.78
CA VAL A 77 6.85 -15.70 0.64
C VAL A 77 7.55 -15.97 1.98
N ALA A 78 8.04 -14.93 2.65
CA ALA A 78 8.71 -15.09 3.94
C ALA A 78 7.76 -15.69 4.99
N ILE A 79 6.52 -15.19 5.10
CA ILE A 79 5.51 -15.72 6.01
C ILE A 79 5.15 -17.16 5.64
N ALA A 80 4.95 -17.44 4.36
CA ALA A 80 4.62 -18.79 3.88
C ALA A 80 5.67 -19.83 4.28
N LEU A 81 6.96 -19.46 4.24
CA LEU A 81 8.05 -20.31 4.70
C LEU A 81 8.04 -20.49 6.21
N LEU A 82 7.84 -19.40 6.97
CA LEU A 82 7.85 -19.42 8.44
C LEU A 82 6.73 -20.28 9.02
N VAL A 83 5.52 -20.22 8.44
CA VAL A 83 4.35 -20.96 8.93
C VAL A 83 4.04 -22.22 8.11
N SER A 84 4.90 -22.56 7.15
CA SER A 84 4.74 -23.70 6.24
C SER A 84 3.37 -23.74 5.53
N ASN A 85 2.88 -22.58 5.10
CA ASN A 85 1.58 -22.44 4.46
C ASN A 85 1.67 -21.53 3.21
N PRO A 86 1.59 -22.09 1.99
CA PRO A 86 1.75 -21.34 0.75
C PRO A 86 0.60 -20.36 0.46
N TYR A 87 -0.56 -20.50 1.12
CA TYR A 87 -1.69 -19.56 0.94
C TYR A 87 -1.31 -18.11 1.29
N TRP A 88 -0.30 -17.91 2.13
CA TRP A 88 0.20 -16.57 2.47
C TRP A 88 0.76 -15.79 1.29
N ILE A 89 1.24 -16.46 0.24
CA ILE A 89 1.73 -15.79 -0.97
C ILE A 89 0.55 -15.10 -1.69
N LEU A 90 -0.51 -15.87 -1.97
CA LEU A 90 -1.71 -15.33 -2.62
C LEU A 90 -2.39 -14.28 -1.75
N TYR A 91 -2.52 -14.56 -0.44
CA TYR A 91 -3.09 -13.63 0.53
C TYR A 91 -2.35 -12.28 0.49
N SER A 92 -1.01 -12.33 0.51
CA SER A 92 -0.19 -11.12 0.51
C SER A 92 -0.31 -10.33 -0.80
N ILE A 93 -0.37 -11.01 -1.94
CA ILE A 93 -0.62 -10.34 -3.23
C ILE A 93 -1.96 -9.60 -3.20
N VAL A 94 -3.02 -10.23 -2.70
CA VAL A 94 -4.36 -9.60 -2.58
C VAL A 94 -4.31 -8.41 -1.63
N MET A 95 -3.65 -8.54 -0.48
CA MET A 95 -3.50 -7.44 0.49
C MET A 95 -2.70 -6.27 -0.08
N SER A 96 -1.61 -6.54 -0.80
CA SER A 96 -0.82 -5.51 -1.45
C SER A 96 -1.58 -4.82 -2.57
N LEU A 97 -2.33 -5.57 -3.39
CA LEU A 97 -3.22 -4.99 -4.39
C LEU A 97 -4.26 -4.08 -3.73
N GLY A 98 -4.91 -4.55 -2.66
CA GLY A 98 -5.87 -3.77 -1.90
C GLY A 98 -5.27 -2.47 -1.35
N ALA A 99 -4.08 -2.55 -0.75
CA ALA A 99 -3.36 -1.39 -0.23
C ALA A 99 -3.02 -0.39 -1.34
N MET A 100 -2.45 -0.85 -2.45
CA MET A 100 -2.06 0.01 -3.56
C MET A 100 -3.28 0.63 -4.27
N ILE A 101 -4.38 -0.12 -4.43
CA ILE A 101 -5.63 0.41 -4.97
C ILE A 101 -6.23 1.44 -4.00
N GLY A 102 -6.20 1.17 -2.69
CA GLY A 102 -6.65 2.12 -1.67
C GLY A 102 -5.85 3.43 -1.71
N ASP A 103 -4.54 3.35 -1.89
CA ASP A 103 -3.66 4.51 -2.05
C ASP A 103 -3.97 5.33 -3.33
N LEU A 104 -4.28 4.66 -4.44
CA LEU A 104 -4.76 5.31 -5.66
C LEU A 104 -6.14 5.96 -5.45
N ALA A 105 -7.06 5.28 -4.78
CA ALA A 105 -8.38 5.79 -4.46
C ALA A 105 -8.31 7.02 -3.55
N ASN A 106 -7.45 7.01 -2.52
CA ASN A 106 -7.19 8.17 -1.68
C ASN A 106 -6.63 9.33 -2.51
N SER A 107 -5.68 9.07 -3.42
CA SER A 107 -5.18 10.10 -4.33
C SER A 107 -6.27 10.71 -5.21
N PHE A 108 -7.16 9.86 -5.75
CA PHE A 108 -8.30 10.29 -6.54
C PHE A 108 -9.23 11.19 -5.72
N ILE A 109 -9.64 10.75 -4.52
CA ILE A 109 -10.50 11.52 -3.61
C ILE A 109 -9.89 12.88 -3.29
N LYS A 110 -8.59 12.93 -2.97
CA LYS A 110 -7.88 14.18 -2.69
C LYS A 110 -7.97 15.17 -3.86
N ARG A 111 -7.89 14.70 -5.11
CA ARG A 111 -8.07 15.57 -6.29
C ARG A 111 -9.51 16.04 -6.46
N ARG A 112 -10.50 15.25 -6.06
CA ARG A 112 -11.92 15.67 -6.07
C ARG A 112 -12.22 16.71 -4.98
N LEU A 113 -11.43 16.72 -3.91
CA LEU A 113 -11.51 17.72 -2.83
C LEU A 113 -10.57 18.92 -3.05
N HIS A 114 -9.99 19.10 -4.24
CA HIS A 114 -9.04 20.18 -4.56
C HIS A 114 -7.78 20.22 -3.66
N ILE A 115 -7.46 19.11 -2.99
CA ILE A 115 -6.23 18.97 -2.21
C ILE A 115 -5.10 18.72 -3.20
N LYS A 116 -3.99 19.47 -3.14
CA LYS A 116 -2.84 19.31 -4.03
C LYS A 116 -2.05 18.02 -3.74
N ALA A 117 -1.33 17.49 -4.74
CA ALA A 117 -0.46 16.33 -4.53
C ALA A 117 0.62 16.65 -3.49
N GLY A 118 0.88 15.72 -2.56
CA GLY A 118 1.82 15.92 -1.46
C GLY A 118 1.24 16.58 -0.21
N ASN A 119 0.09 17.26 -0.30
CA ASN A 119 -0.57 17.80 0.89
C ASN A 119 -1.21 16.68 1.72
N PRO A 120 -1.16 16.76 3.06
CA PRO A 120 -1.77 15.76 3.93
C PRO A 120 -3.30 15.79 3.84
N PHE A 121 -3.92 14.63 3.97
CA PHE A 121 -5.36 14.43 4.11
C PHE A 121 -5.65 13.51 5.30
N ILE A 122 -5.62 14.09 6.50
CA ILE A 122 -6.02 13.39 7.71
C ILE A 122 -7.55 13.24 7.68
N PRO A 123 -8.13 12.04 7.91
CA PRO A 123 -7.51 10.86 8.51
C PRO A 123 -7.00 9.77 7.54
N LEU A 124 -7.12 9.95 6.23
CA LEU A 124 -6.83 8.90 5.23
C LEU A 124 -5.36 8.71 4.89
N ASP A 125 -4.53 9.73 5.06
CA ASP A 125 -3.07 9.61 4.95
C ASP A 125 -2.52 9.10 6.30
N GLN A 126 -2.21 7.80 6.37
CA GLN A 126 -1.50 7.13 7.48
C GLN A 126 -0.49 6.13 6.94
#